data_AF-A0A7Y0QXJ6-F1
#
_entry.id   AF-A0A7Y0QXJ6-F1
#
_cell.length_a   1.000
_cell.length_b   1.000
_cell.length_c   1.000
_cell.angle_alpha   90.00
_cell.angle_beta   90.00
_cell.angle_gamma   90.00
#
_symmetry.space_group_name_H-M   'P 1'
#
loop_
_entity.id
_entity.type
_entity.pdbx_description
1 polymer ?
#
loop_
_entity_poly.entity_id
_entity_poly.type
_entity_poly.pdbx_seq_one_letter_code
_entity_poly.pdbx_strand_id
1 'polypeptide(L)'
;MDFVSYKVNPQHRGALPISQKSQWRVTEAEETALFDKAKVNEWICPKKCLWSIDDNFCVIGEDFVGELYVAKFWGNQGEWHGFPVSTKRQLDRPPTLAINDWVKKKIIRKRIGNKMAQGQF
;
A
#
# COMPACT_ATOMS: atom_id res chain seq x y z
N MET A 1 6.65 23.49 5.26
CA MET A 1 6.38 22.05 5.16
C MET A 1 7.72 21.38 5.26
N ASP A 2 8.05 20.82 6.42
CA ASP A 2 9.32 20.11 6.59
C ASP A 2 9.28 18.85 5.72
N PHE A 3 10.24 18.70 4.82
CA PHE A 3 10.29 17.53 3.95
C PHE A 3 10.62 16.29 4.79
N VAL A 4 9.66 15.37 4.77
CA VAL A 4 9.61 14.08 5.46
C VAL A 4 10.17 13.04 4.49
N SER A 5 11.41 12.58 4.69
CA SER A 5 12.06 11.63 3.77
C SER A 5 11.34 10.28 3.78
N TYR A 6 11.33 9.60 2.63
CA TYR A 6 10.93 8.20 2.57
C TYR A 6 12.07 7.32 3.08
N LYS A 7 11.75 6.31 3.89
CA LYS A 7 12.74 5.36 4.41
C LYS A 7 12.19 3.95 4.38
N VAL A 8 12.88 3.10 3.64
CA VAL A 8 12.63 1.66 3.61
C VAL A 8 12.73 1.12 5.03
N ASN A 9 11.74 0.34 5.44
CA ASN A 9 11.73 -0.29 6.77
C ASN A 9 12.26 -1.73 6.67
N PRO A 10 13.42 -2.05 7.25
CA PRO A 10 14.01 -3.39 7.19
C PRO A 10 13.11 -4.50 7.75
N GLN A 11 12.16 -4.16 8.64
CA GLN A 11 11.20 -5.11 9.21
C GLN A 11 10.27 -5.75 8.17
N HIS A 12 10.05 -5.05 7.05
CA HIS A 12 9.29 -5.53 5.89
C HIS A 12 10.20 -6.03 4.75
N ARG A 13 11.50 -6.24 5.06
CA ARG A 13 12.59 -6.68 4.17
C ARG A 13 13.36 -7.87 4.77
N GLY A 14 12.67 -8.76 5.46
CA GLY A 14 13.21 -10.00 6.01
C GLY A 14 13.84 -9.89 7.40
N ALA A 15 13.94 -8.68 8.00
CA ALA A 15 14.46 -8.55 9.36
C ALA A 15 13.51 -9.12 10.43
N LEU A 16 12.22 -9.29 10.10
CA LEU A 16 11.26 -10.02 10.92
C LEU A 16 10.60 -11.13 10.10
N PRO A 17 10.22 -12.26 10.73
CA PRO A 17 9.51 -13.33 10.04
C PRO A 17 8.18 -12.87 9.44
N ILE A 18 7.78 -13.47 8.32
CA ILE A 18 6.51 -13.19 7.63
C ILE A 18 5.27 -13.41 8.52
N SER A 19 5.38 -14.27 9.53
CA SER A 19 4.35 -14.49 10.55
C SER A 19 4.12 -13.30 11.47
N GLN A 20 5.09 -12.38 11.59
CA GLN A 20 5.00 -11.19 12.43
C GLN A 20 4.73 -9.92 11.61
N LYS A 21 5.31 -9.81 10.42
CA LYS A 21 5.20 -8.64 9.54
C LYS A 21 5.07 -9.08 8.09
N SER A 22 4.20 -8.42 7.33
CA SER A 22 4.18 -8.58 5.88
C SER A 22 5.53 -8.19 5.26
N GLN A 23 5.89 -8.82 4.14
CA GLN A 23 7.18 -8.63 3.49
C GLN A 23 6.97 -8.10 2.08
N TRP A 24 7.82 -7.17 1.66
CA TRP A 24 7.87 -6.71 0.27
C TRP A 24 8.45 -7.80 -0.63
N ARG A 25 7.82 -8.02 -1.79
CA ARG A 25 8.39 -8.83 -2.88
C ARG A 25 9.07 -7.97 -3.95
N VAL A 26 8.61 -6.73 -4.11
CA VAL A 26 9.20 -5.74 -5.02
C VAL A 26 10.51 -5.17 -4.45
N THR A 27 11.37 -4.63 -5.30
CA THR A 27 12.61 -3.93 -4.92
C THR A 27 12.33 -2.65 -4.11
N GLU A 28 13.36 -2.08 -3.48
CA GLU A 28 13.26 -0.80 -2.76
C GLU A 28 12.95 0.38 -3.70
N ALA A 29 13.46 0.32 -4.93
CA ALA A 29 13.15 1.29 -5.98
C ALA A 29 11.67 1.25 -6.35
N GLU A 30 11.10 0.06 -6.54
CA GLU A 30 9.67 -0.11 -6.83
C GLU A 30 8.78 0.31 -5.63
N GLU A 31 9.19 -0.01 -4.39
CA GLU A 31 8.52 0.47 -3.18
C GLU A 31 8.48 2.01 -3.13
N THR A 32 9.60 2.66 -3.42
CA THR A 32 9.70 4.12 -3.46
C THR A 32 8.85 4.71 -4.58
N ALA A 33 8.84 4.08 -5.76
CA ALA A 33 7.98 4.48 -6.87
C ALA A 33 6.49 4.37 -6.51
N LEU A 34 6.08 3.34 -5.77
CA LEU A 34 4.71 3.21 -5.27
C LEU A 34 4.36 4.34 -4.29
N PHE A 35 5.29 4.76 -3.45
CA PHE A 35 5.11 5.89 -2.53
C PHE A 35 4.94 7.22 -3.28
N ASP A 36 5.84 7.51 -4.22
CA ASP A 36 5.77 8.72 -5.04
C ASP A 36 4.48 8.76 -5.87
N LYS A 37 4.09 7.62 -6.44
CA LYS A 37 2.82 7.45 -7.13
C LYS A 37 1.63 7.76 -6.24
N ALA A 38 1.62 7.29 -4.98
CA ALA A 38 0.54 7.59 -4.06
C ALA A 38 0.45 9.09 -3.71
N LYS A 39 1.61 9.76 -3.60
CA LYS A 39 1.68 11.21 -3.38
C LYS A 39 1.16 11.99 -4.58
N VAL A 40 1.67 11.72 -5.79
CA VAL A 40 1.29 12.43 -7.02
C VAL A 40 -0.21 12.31 -7.31
N ASN A 41 -0.79 11.15 -7.02
CA ASN A 41 -2.21 10.90 -7.26
C ASN A 41 -3.11 11.24 -6.08
N GLU A 42 -2.54 11.77 -4.98
CA GLU A 42 -3.27 12.14 -3.77
C GLU A 42 -4.16 11.00 -3.23
N TRP A 43 -3.64 9.77 -3.27
CA TRP A 43 -4.31 8.58 -2.72
C TRP A 43 -4.18 8.54 -1.20
N ILE A 44 -4.63 9.62 -0.56
CA ILE A 44 -4.49 9.92 0.86
C ILE A 44 -5.81 9.71 1.61
N CYS A 45 -5.74 9.34 2.89
CA CYS A 45 -6.91 9.38 3.79
C CYS A 45 -6.81 10.53 4.81
N PRO A 46 -7.90 10.86 5.53
CA PRO A 46 -7.89 11.90 6.56
C PRO A 46 -6.83 11.72 7.66
N LYS A 47 -6.39 10.48 7.94
CA LYS A 47 -5.32 10.17 8.90
C LYS A 47 -3.90 10.33 8.32
N LYS A 48 -3.75 11.00 7.17
CA LYS A 48 -2.48 11.21 6.46
C LYS A 48 -1.69 9.91 6.20
N CYS A 49 -2.41 8.84 5.87
CA CYS A 49 -1.80 7.65 5.28
C CYS A 49 -1.96 7.73 3.77
N LEU A 50 -1.06 7.08 3.02
CA LEU A 50 -1.11 6.98 1.57
C LEU A 50 -1.30 5.52 1.17
N TRP A 51 -1.95 5.28 0.03
CA TRP A 51 -2.15 3.95 -0.53
C TRP A 51 -1.70 3.91 -1.98
N SER A 52 -1.18 2.76 -2.39
CA SER A 52 -0.79 2.54 -3.79
C SER A 52 -1.01 1.10 -4.22
N ILE A 53 -1.03 0.90 -5.52
CA ILE A 53 -1.03 -0.40 -6.18
C ILE A 53 -0.11 -0.33 -7.40
N ASP A 54 0.43 -1.49 -7.78
CA ASP A 54 1.14 -1.65 -9.06
C ASP A 54 0.21 -1.37 -10.25
N ASP A 55 0.75 -0.82 -11.35
CA ASP A 55 -0.02 -0.44 -12.55
C ASP A 55 -0.62 -1.63 -13.30
N ASN A 56 0.01 -2.79 -13.19
CA ASN A 56 -0.49 -4.04 -13.76
C ASN A 56 -1.27 -4.86 -12.73
N PHE A 57 -1.49 -4.30 -11.53
CA PHE A 57 -2.11 -4.97 -10.41
C PHE A 57 -1.42 -6.31 -10.06
N CYS A 58 -0.09 -6.33 -10.12
CA CYS A 58 0.73 -7.46 -9.72
C CYS A 58 0.85 -7.59 -8.18
N VAL A 59 1.28 -8.77 -7.73
CA VAL A 59 1.64 -9.02 -6.34
C VAL A 59 2.84 -8.14 -5.97
N ILE A 60 2.72 -7.36 -4.89
CA ILE A 60 3.80 -6.48 -4.41
C ILE A 60 4.43 -6.96 -3.10
N GLY A 61 3.77 -7.87 -2.41
CA GLY A 61 4.24 -8.41 -1.14
C GLY A 61 3.48 -9.64 -0.71
N GLU A 62 3.74 -10.07 0.52
CA GLU A 62 3.15 -11.26 1.10
C GLU A 62 3.03 -11.14 2.63
N ASP A 63 2.09 -11.85 3.21
CA ASP A 63 2.04 -12.14 4.64
C ASP A 63 1.85 -13.66 4.86
N PHE A 64 1.66 -14.06 6.11
CA PHE A 64 1.47 -15.47 6.47
C PHE A 64 0.22 -16.11 5.84
N VAL A 65 -0.74 -15.31 5.38
CA VAL A 65 -1.98 -15.78 4.75
C VAL A 65 -1.79 -15.91 3.24
N GLY A 66 -1.03 -15.01 2.62
CA GLY A 66 -0.68 -15.12 1.21
C GLY A 66 -0.31 -13.78 0.58
N GLU A 67 -0.67 -13.65 -0.70
CA GLU A 67 -0.22 -12.56 -1.55
C GLU A 67 -0.94 -11.23 -1.27
N LEU A 68 -0.18 -10.15 -1.34
CA LEU A 68 -0.63 -8.78 -1.10
C LEU A 68 -0.41 -7.91 -2.35
N TYR A 69 -1.42 -7.10 -2.65
CA TYR A 69 -1.48 -6.28 -3.88
C TYR A 69 -1.56 -4.79 -3.59
N VAL A 70 -1.65 -4.40 -2.31
CA VAL A 70 -1.91 -3.03 -1.88
C VAL A 70 -0.79 -2.58 -0.95
N ALA A 71 -0.23 -1.42 -1.22
CA ALA A 71 0.75 -0.74 -0.38
C ALA A 71 0.04 0.28 0.51
N LYS A 72 0.49 0.37 1.77
CA LYS A 72 0.10 1.42 2.70
C LYS A 72 1.37 2.13 3.19
N PHE A 73 1.32 3.45 3.22
CA PHE A 73 2.39 4.28 3.75
C PHE A 73 1.84 5.19 4.84
N TRP A 74 2.63 5.37 5.88
CA TRP A 74 2.27 6.23 7.01
C TRP A 74 3.48 7.06 7.42
N GLY A 75 3.23 8.31 7.77
CA GLY A 75 4.25 9.23 8.25
C GLY A 75 4.26 9.23 9.77
N ASN A 76 5.45 9.12 10.35
CA ASN A 76 5.67 9.26 11.79
C ASN A 76 6.94 10.09 12.04
N GLN A 77 6.85 11.09 12.91
CA GLN A 77 7.99 11.92 13.36
C GLN A 77 8.91 12.44 12.23
N GLY A 78 8.37 12.77 11.05
CA GLY A 78 9.20 13.28 9.96
C GLY A 78 9.82 12.20 9.06
N GLU A 79 9.48 10.92 9.23
CA GLU A 79 9.81 9.84 8.29
C GLU A 79 8.55 9.15 7.76
N TRP A 80 8.55 8.77 6.48
CA TRP A 80 7.53 7.89 5.90
C TRP A 80 8.05 6.47 5.77
N HIS A 81 7.18 5.51 6.07
CA HIS A 81 7.46 4.08 5.86
C HIS A 81 6.29 3.41 5.15
N GLY A 82 6.61 2.42 4.32
CA GLY A 82 5.66 1.60 3.60
C GLY A 82 5.65 0.16 4.06
N PHE A 83 4.51 -0.50 3.83
CA PHE A 83 4.39 -1.95 3.88
C PHE A 83 3.22 -2.44 3.03
N PRO A 84 3.29 -3.69 2.50
CA PRO A 84 2.18 -4.30 1.81
C PRO A 84 1.12 -4.73 2.83
N VAL A 85 -0.16 -4.64 2.46
CA VAL A 85 -1.28 -4.89 3.36
C VAL A 85 -2.41 -5.71 2.73
N SER A 86 -3.14 -6.44 3.58
CA SER A 86 -4.40 -7.08 3.23
C SER A 86 -5.58 -6.14 3.49
N THR A 87 -6.50 -6.04 2.53
CA THR A 87 -7.69 -5.17 2.69
C THR A 87 -8.77 -5.78 3.61
N LYS A 88 -8.60 -7.04 4.04
CA LYS A 88 -9.52 -7.69 4.97
C LYS A 88 -9.61 -6.95 6.30
N ARG A 89 -8.48 -6.41 6.78
CA ARG A 89 -8.39 -5.61 8.01
C ARG A 89 -8.93 -4.20 7.77
N GLN A 90 -9.89 -3.76 8.60
CA GLN A 90 -10.54 -2.45 8.42
C GLN A 90 -9.55 -1.28 8.41
N LEU A 91 -8.51 -1.32 9.23
CA LEU A 91 -7.48 -0.27 9.30
C LEU A 91 -6.57 -0.21 8.07
N ASP A 92 -6.57 -1.26 7.26
CA ASP A 92 -5.72 -1.40 6.07
C ASP A 92 -6.52 -1.33 4.76
N ARG A 93 -7.81 -0.98 4.84
CA ARG A 93 -8.64 -0.70 3.67
C ARG A 93 -8.26 0.67 3.07
N PRO A 94 -7.97 0.73 1.76
CA PRO A 94 -7.78 2.00 1.08
C PRO A 94 -9.03 2.88 1.14
N PRO A 95 -8.88 4.21 1.13
CA PRO A 95 -10.03 5.11 1.06
C PRO A 95 -10.77 4.93 -0.27
N THR A 96 -12.09 5.10 -0.26
CA THR A 96 -12.94 4.97 -1.44
C THR A 96 -12.50 5.86 -2.60
N LEU A 97 -11.92 7.03 -2.31
CA LEU A 97 -11.34 7.93 -3.32
C LEU A 97 -10.21 7.25 -4.10
N ALA A 98 -9.26 6.61 -3.42
CA ALA A 98 -8.17 5.89 -4.07
C ALA A 98 -8.70 4.71 -4.91
N ILE A 99 -9.62 3.92 -4.35
CA ILE A 99 -10.24 2.78 -5.05
C ILE A 99 -10.96 3.23 -6.32
N ASN A 100 -11.75 4.30 -6.24
CA ASN A 100 -12.48 4.84 -7.39
C ASN A 100 -11.52 5.33 -8.47
N ASP A 101 -10.42 5.97 -8.08
CA ASP A 101 -9.41 6.42 -9.02
C ASP A 101 -8.66 5.26 -9.70
N TRP A 102 -8.33 4.19 -8.96
CA TRP A 102 -7.76 2.97 -9.53
C TRP A 102 -8.69 2.31 -10.55
N VAL A 103 -10.00 2.29 -10.28
CA VAL A 103 -11.01 1.80 -11.22
C VAL A 103 -11.12 2.71 -12.44
N LYS A 104 -11.14 4.03 -12.24
CA LYS A 104 -11.22 5.03 -13.31
C LYS A 104 -10.01 4.95 -14.26
N LYS A 105 -8.82 4.73 -13.69
CA LYS A 105 -7.56 4.52 -14.42
C LYS A 105 -7.43 3.12 -15.02
N LYS A 106 -8.42 2.25 -14.82
CA LYS A 106 -8.45 0.86 -15.30
C LYS A 106 -7.32 -0.02 -14.79
N ILE A 107 -6.68 0.36 -13.67
CA ILE A 107 -5.68 -0.47 -13.00
C ILE A 107 -6.35 -1.72 -12.41
N ILE A 108 -7.56 -1.54 -11.84
CA ILE A 108 -8.39 -2.63 -11.35
C ILE A 108 -9.80 -2.58 -11.94
N ARG A 109 -10.45 -3.75 -12.02
CA ARG A 109 -11.87 -3.83 -12.36
C ARG A 109 -12.74 -3.36 -11.19
N LYS A 110 -13.90 -2.76 -11.48
CA LYS A 110 -14.90 -2.33 -10.47
C LYS A 110 -15.22 -3.43 -9.44
N ARG A 111 -15.32 -4.69 -9.87
CA ARG A 111 -15.57 -5.85 -8.98
C ARG A 111 -14.48 -6.01 -7.91
N ILE A 112 -13.21 -5.79 -8.27
CA ILE A 112 -12.09 -5.87 -7.33
C ILE A 112 -12.15 -4.70 -6.35
N GLY A 113 -12.37 -3.48 -6.86
CA GLY A 113 -12.54 -2.30 -6.01
C GLY A 113 -13.65 -2.47 -4.96
N ASN A 114 -14.80 -3.03 -5.35
CA ASN A 114 -15.89 -3.34 -4.42
C ASN A 114 -15.46 -4.34 -3.33
N LYS A 115 -14.74 -5.41 -3.70
CA LYS A 115 -14.22 -6.37 -2.74
C LYS A 115 -13.26 -5.73 -1.75
N MET A 116 -12.34 -4.87 -2.23
CA MET A 116 -11.41 -4.14 -1.36
C MET A 116 -12.14 -3.25 -0.37
N ALA A 117 -13.14 -2.49 -0.84
CA ALA A 117 -13.94 -1.60 0.01
C ALA A 117 -14.71 -2.38 1.10
N GLN A 118 -15.17 -3.59 0.77
CA GLN A 118 -15.89 -4.49 1.69
C GLN A 118 -14.96 -5.33 2.57
N GLY A 119 -13.65 -5.31 2.33
CA GLY A 119 -12.67 -6.17 3.01
C GLY A 119 -12.79 -7.66 2.66
N GLN A 120 -13.15 -7.95 1.42
CA GLN A 120 -13.32 -9.30 0.86
C GLN A 120 -12.27 -9.62 -0.23
N PHE A 121 -11.26 -8.77 -0.36
CA PHE A 121 -10.07 -9.00 -1.18
C PHE A 121 -8.91 -9.37 -0.25
#